data_AF-A0A7W7Q1N3-F1
#
_entry.id   AF-A0A7W7Q1N3-F1
#
_cell.length_a   1.000
_cell.length_b   1.000
_cell.length_c   1.000
_cell.angle_alpha   90.00
_cell.angle_beta   90.00
_cell.angle_gamma   90.00
#
_symmetry.space_group_name_H-M   'P 1'
#
loop_
_entity.id
_entity.type
_entity.pdbx_description
1 polymer ?
#
loop_
_entity_poly.entity_id
_entity_poly.type
_entity_poly.pdbx_seq_one_letter_code
_entity_poly.pdbx_strand_id
1 'polypeptide(L)'
;MYAQMHGQLADVPSRIHRVRAIDWFMVLLAVVSVGLLIWVWVANPPRETELLLFKVDVGICAVFLVEFVWRWRMAGWGWRFLVRNWFEVLGMIPVSHPALRAFRLVRVIVLIARLGRAVDRTIGDAVTQRLVNRFLGTVIDVIKKPVTVAVLSEVAAVLQTGRYAQNIGRALSDNQAELRQMVLDKIKADPAAGRLARLPFHDEIVGAITDTSIRVVLEMLADPRTDEMISDSLRENLDQIRTAVERDEQRRG
;
A
#
# COMPACT_ATOMS: atom_id res chain seq x y z
N MET A 1 -5.27 -16.71 -37.33
CA MET A 1 -4.92 -17.96 -36.62
C MET A 1 -4.17 -17.62 -35.33
N TYR A 2 -4.82 -16.93 -34.38
CA TYR A 2 -4.24 -16.47 -33.10
C TYR A 2 -5.34 -16.23 -32.04
N ALA A 3 -6.36 -17.10 -31.99
CA ALA A 3 -7.56 -16.86 -31.17
C ALA A 3 -7.97 -18.01 -30.23
N GLN A 4 -7.18 -19.08 -30.07
CA GLN A 4 -7.56 -20.20 -29.20
C GLN A 4 -6.34 -20.91 -28.61
N MET A 5 -5.74 -20.36 -27.56
CA MET A 5 -4.90 -21.14 -26.63
C MET A 5 -4.56 -20.32 -25.37
N HIS A 6 -5.53 -20.15 -24.48
CA HIS A 6 -5.28 -20.04 -23.04
C HIS A 6 -6.53 -20.54 -22.31
N GLY A 7 -6.76 -21.85 -22.45
CA GLY A 7 -7.69 -22.59 -21.63
C GLY A 7 -7.14 -22.80 -20.22
N GLN A 8 -8.09 -22.99 -19.30
CA GLN A 8 -7.92 -23.61 -17.99
C GLN A 8 -7.20 -22.78 -16.92
N LEU A 9 -7.84 -21.68 -16.51
CA LEU A 9 -7.84 -21.36 -15.08
C LEU A 9 -8.87 -22.27 -14.42
N ALA A 10 -8.37 -23.13 -13.55
CA ALA A 10 -9.06 -24.17 -12.83
C ALA A 10 -10.44 -23.73 -12.31
N ASP A 11 -11.42 -24.63 -12.46
CA ASP A 11 -12.62 -24.67 -11.64
C ASP A 11 -12.20 -24.60 -10.16
N VAL A 12 -12.28 -23.40 -9.59
CA VAL A 12 -12.27 -23.23 -8.14
C VAL A 12 -13.59 -23.84 -7.68
N PRO A 13 -13.60 -24.90 -6.84
CA PRO A 13 -14.84 -25.40 -6.29
C PRO A 13 -15.41 -24.28 -5.43
N SER A 14 -16.37 -23.55 -5.99
CA SER A 14 -17.23 -22.65 -5.26
C SER A 14 -18.10 -23.52 -4.36
N ARG A 15 -17.54 -23.88 -3.20
CA ARG A 15 -18.35 -24.40 -2.09
C ARG A 15 -19.29 -23.26 -1.72
N ILE A 16 -20.49 -23.33 -2.29
CA ILE A 16 -21.66 -22.53 -1.96
C ILE A 16 -21.87 -22.72 -0.45
N HIS A 17 -21.23 -21.88 0.36
CA HIS A 17 -21.64 -21.75 1.74
C HIS A 17 -23.02 -21.12 1.67
N ARG A 18 -24.01 -21.86 2.15
CA ARG A 18 -25.40 -21.42 2.30
C ARG A 18 -25.43 -20.40 3.47
N VAL A 19 -24.72 -19.29 3.32
CA VAL A 19 -24.60 -18.18 4.28
C VAL A 19 -25.75 -17.22 4.02
N ARG A 20 -26.73 -17.20 4.92
CA ARG A 20 -27.57 -16.01 5.18
C ARG A 20 -28.46 -16.25 6.40
N ALA A 21 -29.30 -17.27 6.42
CA ALA A 21 -30.28 -17.42 7.50
C ALA A 21 -29.66 -17.87 8.84
N ILE A 22 -28.74 -18.85 8.79
CA ILE A 22 -28.14 -19.43 10.00
C ILE A 22 -27.21 -18.42 10.68
N ASP A 23 -26.48 -17.60 9.91
CA ASP A 23 -25.58 -16.61 10.46
C ASP A 23 -26.31 -15.45 11.13
N TRP A 24 -27.41 -14.98 10.53
CA TRP A 24 -28.27 -13.98 11.16
C TRP A 24 -28.94 -14.52 12.42
N PHE A 25 -29.37 -15.79 12.41
CA PHE A 25 -29.93 -16.44 13.61
C PHE A 25 -28.89 -16.51 14.74
N MET A 26 -27.64 -16.85 14.43
CA MET A 26 -26.57 -16.94 15.42
C MET A 26 -26.11 -15.57 15.94
N VAL A 27 -26.11 -14.54 15.10
CA VAL A 27 -25.88 -13.15 15.54
C VAL A 27 -26.98 -12.68 16.47
N LEU A 28 -28.25 -12.95 16.12
CA LEU A 28 -29.39 -12.65 16.99
C LEU A 28 -29.25 -13.36 18.35
N LEU A 29 -28.88 -14.65 18.33
CA LEU A 29 -28.65 -15.44 19.55
C LEU A 29 -27.52 -14.85 20.41
N ALA A 30 -26.46 -14.33 19.78
CA ALA A 30 -25.34 -13.70 20.47
C ALA A 30 -25.73 -12.35 21.09
N VAL A 31 -26.49 -11.52 20.36
CA VAL A 31 -27.02 -10.25 20.87
C VAL A 31 -27.96 -10.48 22.05
N VAL A 32 -28.86 -11.46 21.94
CA VAL A 32 -29.76 -11.86 23.03
C VAL A 32 -28.97 -12.35 24.24
N SER A 33 -27.93 -13.16 24.04
CA SER A 33 -27.05 -13.65 25.10
C SER A 33 -26.31 -12.52 25.83
N VAL A 34 -25.76 -11.55 25.10
CA VAL A 34 -25.09 -10.38 25.67
C VAL A 34 -26.08 -9.49 26.41
N GLY A 35 -27.26 -9.23 25.83
CA GLY A 35 -28.31 -8.43 26.46
C GLY A 35 -28.80 -9.05 27.77
N LEU A 36 -29.00 -10.37 27.79
CA LEU A 36 -29.41 -11.10 28.99
C LEU A 36 -28.34 -11.04 30.08
N LEU A 37 -27.05 -11.11 29.71
CA LEU A 37 -25.93 -10.98 30.65
C LEU A 37 -25.82 -9.56 31.24
N ILE A 38 -25.99 -8.52 30.42
CA ILE A 38 -26.02 -7.11 30.87
C ILE A 38 -27.21 -6.88 31.81
N TRP A 39 -28.38 -7.43 31.47
CA TRP A 39 -29.58 -7.33 32.30
C TRP A 39 -29.36 -7.94 33.69
N VAL A 40 -28.81 -9.16 33.76
CA VAL A 40 -28.47 -9.81 35.04
C VAL A 40 -27.48 -8.98 35.84
N TRP A 41 -26.52 -8.33 35.16
CA TRP A 41 -25.51 -7.51 35.81
C TRP A 41 -26.07 -6.24 36.42
N VAL A 42 -27.01 -5.57 35.74
CA VAL A 42 -27.60 -4.29 36.18
C VAL A 42 -28.78 -4.47 37.13
N ALA A 43 -29.68 -5.43 36.85
CA ALA A 43 -30.95 -5.57 37.56
C ALA A 43 -30.89 -6.49 38.79
N ASN A 44 -29.79 -7.23 38.99
CA ASN A 44 -29.54 -8.14 40.11
C ASN A 44 -30.80 -8.96 40.55
N PRO A 45 -31.33 -9.81 39.65
CA PRO A 45 -32.67 -10.40 39.80
C PRO A 45 -32.78 -11.38 40.98
N PRO A 46 -34.00 -11.62 41.51
CA PRO A 46 -34.27 -12.63 42.53
C PRO A 46 -33.83 -14.05 42.11
N ARG A 47 -33.49 -14.89 43.09
CA ARG A 47 -32.88 -16.24 42.88
C ARG A 47 -33.69 -17.17 41.96
N GLU A 48 -35.02 -17.06 41.94
CA GLU A 48 -35.89 -17.88 41.09
C GLU A 48 -35.78 -17.50 39.61
N THR A 49 -35.79 -16.20 39.31
CA THR A 49 -35.57 -15.65 37.97
C THR A 49 -34.16 -15.95 37.47
N GLU A 50 -33.17 -15.92 38.37
CA GLU A 50 -31.77 -16.22 38.05
C GLU A 50 -31.57 -17.67 37.54
N LEU A 51 -32.30 -18.64 38.11
CA LEU A 51 -32.24 -20.05 37.67
C LEU A 51 -32.84 -20.25 36.28
N LEU A 52 -33.91 -19.52 35.95
CA LEU A 52 -34.51 -19.56 34.61
C LEU A 52 -33.54 -18.94 33.58
N LEU A 53 -32.95 -17.80 33.90
CA LEU A 53 -31.94 -17.16 33.05
C LEU A 53 -30.70 -18.02 32.88
N PHE A 54 -30.28 -18.77 33.90
CA PHE A 54 -29.20 -19.76 33.79
C PHE A 54 -29.54 -20.85 32.77
N LYS A 55 -30.75 -21.44 32.83
CA LYS A 55 -31.17 -22.48 31.88
C LYS A 55 -31.20 -21.96 30.43
N VAL A 56 -31.66 -20.72 30.24
CA VAL A 56 -31.66 -20.06 28.93
C VAL A 56 -30.24 -19.84 28.42
N ASP A 57 -29.33 -19.32 29.26
CA ASP A 57 -27.93 -19.08 28.88
C ASP A 57 -27.19 -20.39 28.52
N VAL A 58 -27.44 -21.46 29.28
CA VAL A 58 -26.92 -22.81 28.99
C VAL A 58 -27.45 -23.32 27.65
N GLY A 59 -28.74 -23.11 27.35
CA GLY A 59 -29.33 -23.47 26.06
C GLY A 59 -28.66 -22.74 24.90
N ILE A 60 -28.42 -21.44 25.03
CA ILE A 60 -27.72 -20.64 24.03
C ILE A 60 -26.26 -21.11 23.85
N CYS A 61 -25.55 -21.38 24.96
CA CYS A 61 -24.19 -21.90 24.91
C CYS A 61 -24.12 -23.28 24.23
N ALA A 62 -25.11 -24.15 24.45
CA ALA A 62 -25.18 -25.47 23.81
C ALA A 62 -25.34 -25.35 22.29
N VAL A 63 -26.20 -24.45 21.81
CA VAL A 63 -26.35 -24.18 20.37
C VAL A 63 -25.03 -23.72 19.74
N PHE A 64 -24.31 -22.83 20.42
CA PHE A 64 -23.00 -22.37 20.00
C PHE A 64 -21.91 -23.44 20.00
N LEU A 65 -21.96 -24.36 20.97
CA LEU A 65 -21.05 -25.49 21.05
C LEU A 65 -21.26 -26.46 19.89
N VAL A 66 -22.52 -26.85 19.62
CA VAL A 66 -22.84 -27.76 18.52
C VAL A 66 -22.37 -27.21 17.19
N GLU A 67 -22.60 -25.92 16.94
CA GLU A 67 -22.15 -25.26 15.72
C GLU A 67 -20.62 -25.27 15.57
N PHE A 68 -19.90 -24.92 16.64
CA PHE A 68 -18.44 -24.88 16.60
C PHE A 68 -17.85 -26.29 16.40
N VAL A 69 -18.37 -27.30 17.09
CA VAL A 69 -17.93 -28.70 16.92
C VAL A 69 -18.20 -29.17 15.50
N TRP A 70 -19.34 -28.81 14.92
CA TRP A 70 -19.64 -29.09 13.52
C TRP A 70 -18.62 -28.44 12.58
N ARG A 71 -18.32 -27.15 12.76
CA ARG A 71 -17.31 -26.43 11.96
C ARG A 71 -15.90 -26.99 12.15
N TRP A 72 -15.53 -27.34 13.38
CA TRP A 72 -14.22 -27.91 13.69
C TRP A 72 -14.05 -29.30 13.06
N ARG A 73 -15.11 -30.12 13.07
CA ARG A 73 -15.15 -31.40 12.36
C ARG A 73 -15.02 -31.22 10.85
N MET A 74 -15.73 -30.25 10.26
CA MET A 74 -15.61 -29.95 8.83
C MET A 74 -14.22 -29.43 8.44
N ALA A 75 -13.54 -28.72 9.36
CA ALA A 75 -12.19 -28.22 9.18
C ALA A 75 -11.08 -29.27 9.44
N GLY A 76 -11.44 -30.53 9.68
CA GLY A 76 -10.47 -31.62 9.82
C GLY A 76 -9.77 -31.67 11.19
N TRP A 77 -10.41 -31.18 12.26
CA TRP A 77 -9.94 -31.32 13.64
C TRP A 77 -8.57 -30.67 13.97
N GLY A 78 -8.11 -29.73 13.15
CA GLY A 78 -6.81 -29.08 13.35
C GLY A 78 -6.74 -28.24 14.63
N TRP A 79 -5.68 -28.38 15.42
CA TRP A 79 -5.41 -27.53 16.60
C TRP A 79 -5.30 -26.04 16.26
N ARG A 80 -4.83 -25.72 15.05
CA ARG A 80 -4.77 -24.34 14.53
C ARG A 80 -6.15 -23.68 14.46
N PHE A 81 -7.22 -24.46 14.30
CA PHE A 81 -8.59 -23.95 14.30
C PHE A 81 -9.00 -23.44 15.69
N LEU A 82 -8.58 -24.11 16.77
CA LEU A 82 -8.88 -23.67 18.14
C LEU A 82 -8.14 -22.38 18.49
N VAL A 83 -6.86 -22.29 18.15
CA VAL A 83 -6.04 -21.09 18.43
C VAL A 83 -6.57 -19.87 17.66
N ARG A 84 -7.02 -20.06 16.40
CA ARG A 84 -7.59 -18.96 15.62
C ARG A 84 -8.96 -18.50 16.13
N ASN A 85 -9.80 -19.45 16.52
CA ASN A 85 -11.17 -19.17 16.99
C ASN A 85 -11.29 -19.22 18.53
N TRP A 86 -10.24 -18.82 19.24
CA TRP A 86 -10.17 -18.92 20.71
C TRP A 86 -11.28 -18.12 21.40
N PHE A 87 -11.71 -17.00 20.80
CA PHE A 87 -12.87 -16.22 21.25
C PHE A 87 -14.18 -17.03 21.20
N GLU A 88 -14.38 -17.87 20.18
CA GLU A 88 -15.56 -18.72 20.07
C GLU A 88 -15.58 -19.80 21.16
N VAL A 89 -14.41 -20.34 21.51
CA VAL A 89 -14.23 -21.34 22.57
C VAL A 89 -14.56 -20.72 23.93
N LEU A 90 -14.04 -19.52 24.22
CA LEU A 90 -14.33 -18.82 25.48
C LEU A 90 -15.80 -18.39 25.60
N GLY A 91 -16.44 -18.06 24.47
CA GLY A 91 -17.86 -17.69 24.43
C GLY A 91 -18.84 -18.82 24.79
N MET A 92 -18.38 -20.07 24.87
CA MET A 92 -19.20 -21.25 25.22
C MET A 92 -19.36 -21.46 26.72
N ILE A 93 -18.59 -20.75 27.55
CA ILE A 93 -18.60 -20.94 28.99
C ILE A 93 -19.82 -20.21 29.57
N PRO A 94 -20.79 -20.92 30.18
CA PRO A 94 -21.94 -20.28 30.80
C PRO A 94 -21.48 -19.49 32.03
N VAL A 95 -21.63 -18.17 31.98
CA VAL A 95 -21.18 -17.23 33.03
C VAL A 95 -21.94 -17.42 34.33
N SER A 96 -23.13 -18.01 34.23
CA SER A 96 -24.09 -18.16 35.31
C SER A 96 -23.83 -19.41 36.17
N HIS A 97 -22.68 -20.09 36.01
CA HIS A 97 -22.29 -21.19 36.89
C HIS A 97 -22.02 -20.69 38.33
N PRO A 98 -22.63 -21.28 39.38
CA PRO A 98 -22.54 -20.78 40.76
C PRO A 98 -21.11 -20.63 41.29
N ALA A 99 -20.17 -21.46 40.83
CA ALA A 99 -18.77 -21.43 41.25
C ALA A 99 -17.97 -20.24 40.67
N LEU A 100 -18.42 -19.63 39.57
CA LEU A 100 -17.74 -18.49 38.93
C LEU A 100 -18.31 -17.13 39.39
N ARG A 101 -19.37 -17.12 40.22
CA ARG A 101 -19.96 -15.90 40.79
C ARG A 101 -18.95 -15.06 41.59
N ALA A 102 -17.98 -15.69 42.25
CA ALA A 102 -17.03 -15.02 43.14
C ALA A 102 -16.01 -14.15 42.38
N PHE A 103 -15.78 -14.40 41.09
CA PHE A 103 -14.72 -13.75 40.33
C PHE A 103 -15.27 -12.75 39.31
N ARG A 104 -15.39 -11.47 39.72
CA ARG A 104 -15.81 -10.35 38.86
C ARG A 104 -15.06 -10.30 37.51
N LEU A 105 -13.77 -10.65 37.50
CA LEU A 105 -12.92 -10.66 36.30
C LEU A 105 -13.36 -11.69 35.26
N VAL A 106 -13.79 -12.89 35.69
CA VAL A 106 -14.26 -13.94 34.77
C VAL A 106 -15.50 -13.48 34.01
N ARG A 107 -16.41 -12.76 34.68
CA ARG A 107 -17.61 -12.20 34.04
C ARG A 107 -17.27 -11.19 32.94
N VAL A 108 -16.29 -10.31 33.20
CA VAL A 108 -15.82 -9.31 32.22
C VAL A 108 -15.14 -10.00 31.03
N ILE A 109 -14.27 -10.98 31.29
CA ILE A 109 -13.57 -11.73 30.24
C ILE A 109 -14.57 -12.46 29.33
N VAL A 110 -15.59 -13.10 29.88
CA VAL A 110 -16.60 -13.80 29.06
C VAL A 110 -17.51 -12.83 28.32
N LEU A 111 -17.87 -11.69 28.91
CA LEU A 111 -18.60 -10.63 28.19
C LEU A 111 -17.79 -10.14 26.99
N ILE A 112 -16.49 -9.87 27.18
CA ILE A 112 -15.57 -9.48 26.10
C ILE A 112 -15.47 -10.60 25.05
N ALA A 113 -15.38 -11.87 25.46
CA ALA A 113 -15.32 -12.99 24.52
C ALA A 113 -16.62 -13.15 23.71
N ARG A 114 -17.80 -12.96 24.33
CA ARG A 114 -19.10 -12.99 23.64
C ARG A 114 -19.28 -11.82 22.67
N LEU A 115 -18.82 -10.62 23.06
CA LEU A 115 -18.77 -9.46 22.17
C LEU A 115 -17.79 -9.71 21.00
N GLY A 116 -16.60 -10.21 21.31
CA GLY A 116 -15.59 -10.60 20.33
C GLY A 116 -16.14 -11.59 19.31
N ARG A 117 -16.91 -12.59 19.74
CA ARG A 117 -17.61 -13.54 18.83
C ARG A 117 -18.65 -12.86 17.94
N ALA A 118 -19.49 -11.97 18.49
CA ALA A 118 -20.51 -11.26 17.70
C ALA A 118 -19.88 -10.37 16.62
N VAL A 119 -18.72 -9.78 16.95
CA VAL A 119 -17.89 -8.97 16.06
C VAL A 119 -17.17 -9.84 15.02
N ASP A 120 -16.51 -10.92 15.44
CA ASP A 120 -15.77 -11.83 14.55
C ASP A 120 -16.69 -12.48 13.51
N ARG A 121 -17.92 -12.85 13.92
CA ARG A 121 -18.93 -13.43 13.03
C ARG A 121 -19.46 -12.47 11.96
N THR A 122 -19.40 -11.16 12.20
CA THR A 122 -19.85 -10.13 11.23
C THR A 122 -18.71 -9.54 10.41
N ILE A 123 -17.47 -9.57 10.93
CA ILE A 123 -16.31 -8.87 10.35
C ILE A 123 -15.39 -9.80 9.56
N GLY A 124 -15.51 -11.13 9.73
CA GLY A 124 -14.60 -12.14 9.17
C GLY A 124 -14.19 -11.98 7.71
N ASP A 125 -15.13 -11.79 6.76
CA ASP A 125 -14.76 -11.80 5.32
C ASP A 125 -15.31 -10.64 4.48
N ALA A 126 -16.44 -10.01 4.86
CA ALA A 126 -17.07 -8.98 4.00
C ALA A 126 -16.71 -7.53 4.36
N VAL A 127 -16.43 -7.27 5.65
CA VAL A 127 -16.14 -5.92 6.13
C VAL A 127 -14.65 -5.62 5.99
N THR A 128 -13.77 -6.53 6.39
CA THR A 128 -12.32 -6.27 6.35
C THR A 128 -11.85 -5.96 4.93
N GLN A 129 -12.27 -6.68 3.88
CA GLN A 129 -11.83 -6.36 2.52
C GLN A 129 -12.45 -5.08 1.92
N ARG A 130 -13.72 -4.77 2.23
CA ARG A 130 -14.40 -3.57 1.67
C ARG A 130 -14.10 -2.30 2.45
N LEU A 131 -13.97 -2.41 3.78
CA LEU A 131 -13.64 -1.29 4.66
C LEU A 131 -12.17 -0.94 4.52
N VAL A 132 -11.26 -1.92 4.51
CA VAL A 132 -9.82 -1.64 4.34
C VAL A 132 -9.56 -1.02 2.97
N ASN A 133 -10.15 -1.52 1.86
CA ASN A 133 -9.93 -0.90 0.55
C ASN A 133 -10.61 0.47 0.38
N ARG A 134 -11.80 0.69 0.94
CA ARG A 134 -12.48 2.00 0.85
C ARG A 134 -11.78 3.05 1.71
N PHE A 135 -11.44 2.73 2.96
CA PHE A 135 -10.83 3.69 3.88
C PHE A 135 -9.34 3.90 3.59
N LEU A 136 -8.57 2.86 3.26
CA LEU A 136 -7.20 3.06 2.79
C LEU A 136 -7.20 3.81 1.47
N GLY A 137 -8.09 3.51 0.51
CA GLY A 137 -8.19 4.25 -0.74
C GLY A 137 -8.42 5.74 -0.50
N THR A 138 -9.45 6.10 0.27
CA THR A 138 -9.75 7.50 0.58
C THR A 138 -8.63 8.20 1.36
N VAL A 139 -8.04 7.55 2.36
CA VAL A 139 -6.94 8.14 3.14
C VAL A 139 -5.68 8.30 2.28
N ILE A 140 -5.35 7.30 1.48
CA ILE A 140 -4.20 7.31 0.57
C ILE A 140 -4.39 8.40 -0.49
N ASP A 141 -5.59 8.57 -1.06
CA ASP A 141 -5.84 9.57 -2.10
C ASP A 141 -5.81 11.01 -1.53
N VAL A 142 -6.21 11.19 -0.27
CA VAL A 142 -6.08 12.48 0.45
C VAL A 142 -4.62 12.81 0.75
N ILE A 143 -3.79 11.80 1.04
CA ILE A 143 -2.37 12.00 1.39
C ILE A 143 -1.47 12.10 0.16
N LYS A 144 -1.70 11.28 -0.87
CA LYS A 144 -0.88 11.26 -2.11
C LYS A 144 -0.80 12.64 -2.75
N LYS A 145 -1.91 13.39 -2.77
CA LYS A 145 -2.01 14.69 -3.44
C LYS A 145 -1.03 15.72 -2.84
N PRO A 146 -1.08 16.06 -1.53
CA PRO A 146 -0.08 16.94 -0.92
C PRO A 146 1.33 16.38 -0.98
N VAL A 147 1.50 15.07 -0.79
CA VAL A 147 2.83 14.45 -0.73
C VAL A 147 3.56 14.56 -2.06
N THR A 148 2.90 14.26 -3.18
CA THR A 148 3.54 14.37 -4.51
C THR A 148 3.98 15.81 -4.80
N VAL A 149 3.11 16.79 -4.53
CA VAL A 149 3.45 18.21 -4.75
C VAL A 149 4.56 18.68 -3.81
N ALA A 150 4.53 18.25 -2.55
CA ALA A 150 5.57 18.56 -1.58
C ALA A 150 6.93 17.97 -1.99
N VAL A 151 6.96 16.69 -2.39
CA VAL A 151 8.19 16.03 -2.86
C VAL A 151 8.74 16.72 -4.10
N LEU A 152 7.90 17.07 -5.07
CA LEU A 152 8.33 17.82 -6.25
C LEU A 152 8.91 19.19 -5.88
N SER A 153 8.34 19.85 -4.88
CA SER A 153 8.85 21.14 -4.37
C SER A 153 10.20 20.99 -3.69
N GLU A 154 10.40 19.95 -2.89
CA GLU A 154 11.69 19.64 -2.26
C GLU A 154 12.76 19.29 -3.30
N VAL A 155 12.42 18.45 -4.29
CA VAL A 155 13.32 18.13 -5.39
C VAL A 155 13.68 19.38 -6.17
N ALA A 156 12.71 20.27 -6.45
CA ALA A 156 12.98 21.52 -7.13
C ALA A 156 13.91 22.44 -6.34
N ALA A 157 13.72 22.55 -5.02
CA ALA A 157 14.57 23.35 -4.15
C ALA A 157 16.02 22.83 -4.13
N VAL A 158 16.22 21.51 -4.06
CA VAL A 158 17.55 20.91 -4.14
C VAL A 158 18.16 21.17 -5.51
N LEU A 159 17.39 20.94 -6.58
CA LEU A 159 17.90 21.11 -7.93
C LEU A 159 18.30 22.57 -8.22
N GLN A 160 17.63 23.56 -7.63
CA GLN A 160 17.99 24.99 -7.78
C GLN A 160 19.37 25.37 -7.23
N THR A 161 19.93 24.57 -6.33
CA THR A 161 21.24 24.85 -5.70
C THR A 161 22.41 24.16 -6.39
N GLY A 162 22.15 23.33 -7.40
CA GLY A 162 23.15 22.53 -8.09
C GLY A 162 23.99 23.31 -9.11
N ARG A 163 25.29 22.97 -9.20
CA ARG A 163 26.24 23.54 -10.18
C ARG A 163 26.33 22.68 -11.45
N TYR A 164 25.28 22.65 -12.25
CA TYR A 164 25.17 21.71 -13.38
C TYR A 164 26.17 21.97 -14.49
N ALA A 165 26.41 23.25 -14.84
CA ALA A 165 27.33 23.59 -15.92
C ALA A 165 28.74 23.07 -15.59
N GLN A 166 29.15 23.29 -14.34
CA GLN A 166 30.46 22.86 -13.83
C GLN A 166 30.55 21.34 -13.72
N ASN A 167 29.48 20.65 -13.30
CA ASN A 167 29.44 19.19 -13.26
C ASN A 167 29.57 18.57 -14.66
N ILE A 168 28.89 19.14 -15.66
CA ILE A 168 29.01 18.71 -17.06
C ILE A 168 30.43 19.01 -17.57
N GLY A 169 30.96 20.21 -17.33
CA GLY A 169 32.32 20.59 -17.71
C GLY A 169 33.36 19.64 -17.12
N ARG A 170 33.21 19.23 -15.85
CA ARG A 170 34.08 18.25 -15.20
C ARG A 170 34.00 16.89 -15.91
N ALA A 171 32.80 16.38 -16.15
CA ALA A 171 32.62 15.10 -16.84
C ALA A 171 33.19 15.11 -18.27
N LEU A 172 33.08 16.23 -18.99
CA LEU A 172 33.66 16.40 -20.32
C LEU A 172 35.20 16.50 -20.24
N SER A 173 35.75 17.21 -19.26
CA SER A 173 37.19 17.34 -19.06
C SER A 173 37.83 16.00 -18.69
N ASP A 174 37.18 15.20 -17.85
CA ASP A 174 37.68 13.88 -17.45
C ASP A 174 37.75 12.91 -18.63
N ASN A 175 36.94 13.12 -19.68
CA ASN A 175 36.86 12.29 -20.88
C ASN A 175 37.30 13.03 -22.16
N GLN A 176 38.15 14.05 -22.03
CA GLN A 176 38.51 14.94 -23.14
C GLN A 176 39.13 14.21 -24.34
N ALA A 177 39.99 13.21 -24.08
CA ALA A 177 40.66 12.45 -25.13
C ALA A 177 39.67 11.62 -25.96
N GLU A 178 38.68 11.00 -25.32
CA GLU A 178 37.64 10.21 -25.98
C GLU A 178 36.70 11.12 -26.80
N LEU A 179 36.31 12.27 -26.22
CA LEU A 179 35.50 13.26 -26.93
C LEU A 179 36.21 13.83 -28.16
N ARG A 180 37.52 14.13 -28.05
CA ARG A 180 38.33 14.57 -29.19
C ARG A 180 38.32 13.53 -30.30
N GLN A 181 38.59 12.26 -29.97
CA GLN A 181 38.61 11.19 -30.96
C GLN A 181 37.24 11.04 -31.62
N MET A 182 36.16 11.05 -30.82
CA MET A 182 34.80 10.97 -31.33
C MET A 182 34.47 12.12 -32.30
N VAL A 183 34.85 13.36 -31.96
CA VAL A 183 34.63 14.53 -32.85
C VAL A 183 35.42 14.38 -34.15
N LEU A 184 36.69 13.97 -34.08
CA LEU A 184 37.52 13.74 -35.27
C LEU A 184 36.92 12.64 -36.18
N ASP A 185 36.47 11.54 -35.60
CA ASP A 185 35.84 10.44 -36.33
C ASP A 185 34.55 10.90 -37.02
N LYS A 186 33.73 11.72 -36.34
CA LYS A 186 32.50 12.29 -36.91
C LYS A 186 32.77 13.30 -38.01
N ILE A 187 33.79 14.17 -37.87
CA ILE A 187 34.19 15.11 -38.92
C ILE A 187 34.70 14.35 -40.16
N LYS A 188 35.51 13.29 -39.97
CA LYS A 188 36.00 12.46 -41.07
C LYS A 188 34.88 11.72 -41.80
N ALA A 189 33.81 11.36 -41.09
CA ALA A 189 32.63 10.73 -41.65
C ALA A 189 31.64 11.72 -42.29
N ASP A 190 31.79 13.03 -42.10
CA ASP A 190 30.87 14.04 -42.61
C ASP A 190 31.06 14.25 -44.15
N PRO A 191 30.02 14.02 -44.97
CA PRO A 191 30.07 14.26 -46.41
C PRO A 191 30.45 15.69 -46.79
N ALA A 192 30.09 16.69 -45.97
CA ALA A 192 30.43 18.09 -46.18
C ALA A 192 31.92 18.37 -45.96
N ALA A 193 32.58 17.59 -45.08
CA ALA A 193 34.02 17.67 -44.84
C ALA A 193 34.86 17.03 -45.96
N GLY A 194 34.25 16.25 -46.85
CA GLY A 194 34.93 15.55 -47.96
C GLY A 194 35.68 16.47 -48.94
N ARG A 195 35.32 17.77 -49.01
CA ARG A 195 36.09 18.77 -49.78
C ARG A 195 37.31 19.29 -49.02
N LEU A 196 37.27 19.36 -47.69
CA LEU A 196 38.40 19.76 -46.85
C LEU A 196 39.48 18.67 -46.78
N ALA A 197 39.09 17.39 -46.86
CA ALA A 197 40.02 16.26 -46.84
C ALA A 197 41.07 16.23 -47.98
N ARG A 198 40.86 17.05 -49.02
CA ARG A 198 41.80 17.19 -50.17
C ARG A 198 42.88 18.24 -49.96
N LEU A 199 42.80 19.04 -48.90
CA LEU A 199 43.79 20.07 -48.59
C LEU A 199 44.99 19.46 -47.85
N PRO A 200 46.22 19.94 -48.10
CA PRO A 200 47.36 19.57 -47.27
C PRO A 200 47.14 20.06 -45.84
N PHE A 201 47.66 19.32 -44.85
CA PHE A 201 47.54 19.63 -43.41
C PHE A 201 46.12 19.59 -42.82
N HIS A 202 45.14 18.98 -43.50
CA HIS A 202 43.74 18.98 -43.00
C HIS A 202 43.59 18.37 -41.60
N ASP A 203 44.28 17.25 -41.31
CA ASP A 203 44.21 16.58 -40.00
C ASP A 203 44.76 17.48 -38.87
N GLU A 204 45.82 18.25 -39.14
CA GLU A 204 46.41 19.18 -38.18
C GLU A 204 45.49 20.37 -37.92
N ILE A 205 44.90 20.93 -38.97
CA ILE A 205 43.95 22.05 -38.87
C ILE A 205 42.69 21.62 -38.10
N VAL A 206 42.11 20.49 -38.47
CA VAL A 206 40.91 19.94 -37.80
C VAL A 206 41.23 19.60 -36.35
N GLY A 207 42.40 19.02 -36.08
CA GLY A 207 42.87 18.75 -34.73
C GLY A 207 42.99 20.02 -33.87
N ALA A 208 43.63 21.07 -34.40
CA ALA A 208 43.80 22.34 -33.69
C ALA A 208 42.48 23.07 -33.44
N ILE A 209 41.57 23.07 -34.42
CA ILE A 209 40.23 23.64 -34.27
C ILE A 209 39.45 22.85 -33.21
N THR A 210 39.48 21.52 -33.27
CA THR A 210 38.80 20.64 -32.30
C THR A 210 39.28 20.91 -30.89
N ASP A 211 40.60 20.97 -30.67
CA ASP A 211 41.18 21.27 -29.34
C ASP A 211 40.76 22.65 -28.84
N THR A 212 40.73 23.63 -29.74
CA THR A 212 40.32 25.00 -29.40
C THR A 212 38.83 25.03 -29.05
N SER A 213 37.96 24.39 -29.85
CA SER A 213 36.52 24.34 -29.61
C SER A 213 36.19 23.64 -28.30
N ILE A 214 36.81 22.49 -28.02
CA ILE A 214 36.61 21.77 -26.75
C ILE A 214 37.02 22.66 -25.58
N ARG A 215 38.18 23.32 -25.67
CA ARG A 215 38.63 24.24 -24.62
C ARG A 215 37.65 25.38 -24.38
N VAL A 216 37.19 26.05 -25.43
CA VAL A 216 36.23 27.15 -25.34
C VAL A 216 34.91 26.67 -24.71
N VAL A 217 34.41 25.49 -25.10
CA VAL A 217 33.20 24.91 -24.50
C VAL A 217 33.40 24.61 -23.01
N LEU A 218 34.54 24.06 -22.62
CA LEU A 218 34.87 23.81 -21.21
C LEU A 218 34.97 25.12 -20.41
N GLU A 219 35.60 26.15 -20.97
CA GLU A 219 35.66 27.49 -20.37
C GLU A 219 34.26 28.10 -20.21
N MET A 220 33.39 27.97 -21.22
CA MET A 220 32.00 28.39 -21.14
C MET A 220 31.23 27.64 -20.05
N LEU A 221 31.42 26.32 -19.92
CA LEU A 221 30.78 25.51 -18.88
C LEU A 221 31.28 25.83 -17.46
N ALA A 222 32.50 26.36 -17.34
CA ALA A 222 33.05 26.85 -16.08
C ALA A 222 32.61 28.28 -15.74
N ASP A 223 32.08 29.04 -16.71
CA ASP A 223 31.61 30.40 -16.51
C ASP A 223 30.34 30.43 -15.61
N PRO A 224 30.30 31.28 -14.57
CA PRO A 224 29.14 31.39 -13.68
C PRO A 224 27.84 31.78 -14.40
N ARG A 225 27.90 32.49 -15.52
CA ARG A 225 26.72 32.90 -16.31
C ARG A 225 26.05 31.71 -16.98
N THR A 226 26.83 30.74 -17.45
CA THR A 226 26.30 29.50 -18.03
C THR A 226 25.60 28.66 -16.95
N ASP A 227 26.14 28.63 -15.73
CA ASP A 227 25.53 27.93 -14.60
C ASP A 227 24.20 28.56 -14.18
N GLU A 228 24.13 29.89 -14.12
CA GLU A 228 22.89 30.65 -13.88
C GLU A 228 21.85 30.38 -14.97
N MET A 229 22.25 30.42 -16.25
CA MET A 229 21.36 30.16 -17.38
C MET A 229 20.78 28.73 -17.36
N ILE A 230 21.61 27.72 -17.05
CA ILE A 230 21.14 26.33 -16.92
C ILE A 230 20.24 26.18 -15.69
N SER A 231 20.58 26.80 -14.57
CA SER A 231 19.76 26.80 -13.35
C SER A 231 18.37 27.41 -13.59
N ASP A 232 18.30 28.54 -14.30
CA ASP A 232 17.03 29.19 -14.65
C ASP A 232 16.18 28.33 -15.60
N SER A 233 16.80 27.71 -16.60
CA SER A 233 16.07 26.78 -17.49
C SER A 233 15.55 25.55 -16.73
N LEU A 234 16.33 24.98 -15.82
CA LEU A 234 15.90 23.87 -14.97
C LEU A 234 14.78 24.29 -14.02
N ARG A 235 14.88 25.49 -13.43
CA ARG A 235 13.82 26.07 -12.58
C ARG A 235 12.51 26.16 -13.33
N GLU A 236 12.53 26.71 -14.55
CA GLU A 236 11.34 26.85 -15.37
C GLU A 236 10.74 25.48 -15.74
N ASN A 237 11.57 24.52 -16.14
CA ASN A 237 11.10 23.15 -16.44
C ASN A 237 10.48 22.45 -15.21
N LEU A 238 11.09 22.60 -14.03
CA LEU A 238 10.57 22.01 -12.79
C LEU A 238 9.24 22.63 -12.38
N ASP A 239 9.09 23.94 -12.55
CA ASP A 239 7.84 24.64 -12.28
C ASP A 239 6.73 24.23 -13.26
N GLN A 240 7.07 23.99 -14.52
CA GLN A 240 6.15 23.40 -15.51
C GLN A 240 5.70 21.99 -15.11
N ILE A 241 6.63 21.12 -14.68
CA ILE A 241 6.30 19.75 -14.23
C ILE A 241 5.38 19.81 -13.00
N ARG A 242 5.73 20.63 -12.00
CA ARG A 242 4.91 20.81 -10.80
C ARG A 242 3.50 21.27 -11.16
N THR A 243 3.39 22.30 -12.00
CA THR A 243 2.09 22.83 -12.44
C THR A 243 1.29 21.79 -13.23
N ALA A 244 1.95 20.99 -14.07
CA ALA A 244 1.30 19.91 -14.81
C ALA A 244 0.77 18.81 -13.88
N VAL A 245 1.53 18.44 -12.85
CA VAL A 245 1.11 17.45 -11.84
C VAL A 245 -0.04 17.99 -10.99
N GLU A 246 0.03 19.25 -10.53
CA GLU A 246 -1.08 19.89 -9.80
C GLU A 246 -2.37 19.91 -10.64
N ARG A 247 -2.28 20.16 -11.95
CA ARG A 247 -3.42 20.15 -12.87
C ARG A 247 -3.97 18.74 -13.16
N ASP A 248 -3.12 17.73 -13.31
CA ASP A 248 -3.56 16.34 -13.52
C ASP A 248 -4.26 15.80 -12.25
N GLU A 249 -3.71 16.11 -11.07
CA GLU A 249 -4.30 15.73 -9.78
C GLU A 249 -5.64 16.44 -9.51
N GLN A 250 -5.84 17.66 -10.01
CA GLN A 250 -7.14 18.36 -10.00
C GLN A 250 -8.17 17.73 -10.96
N ARG A 251 -7.73 17.17 -12.09
CA ARG A 251 -8.62 16.51 -13.06
C ARG A 251 -9.08 15.11 -12.62
N ARG A 252 -8.29 14.44 -11.77
CA ARG A 252 -8.57 13.08 -11.27
C ARG A 252 -9.36 13.06 -9.95
N GLY A 253 -9.45 14.19 -9.25
CA GLY A 253 -10.25 14.37 -8.03
C GLY A 253 -11.68 14.79 -8.33
#